data_AF-A0A928WBB1-F1
#
_entry.id   AF-A0A928WBB1-F1
#
_cell.length_a   1.000
_cell.length_b   1.000
_cell.length_c   1.000
_cell.angle_alpha   90.00
_cell.angle_beta   90.00
_cell.angle_gamma   90.00
#
_symmetry.space_group_name_H-M   'P 1'
#
loop_
_entity.id
_entity.type
_entity.pdbx_description
1 polymer ?
#
loop_
_entity_poly.entity_id
_entity_poly.type
_entity_poly.pdbx_seq_one_letter_code
_entity_poly.pdbx_strand_id
1 'polypeptide(L)'
;MKKDNLSMEDDLRPEYNLRELRVRKVGKQRQSDTGKTIHLEPDVAKVFPDDNSVNEALRFLIRMTMQNKDLFSETVLSKNIES
;
A
#
# COMPACT_ATOMS: atom_id res chain seq x y z
N MET A 1 -19.74 -34.92 -42.42
CA MET A 1 -19.35 -34.06 -41.28
C MET A 1 -20.54 -33.95 -40.35
N LYS A 2 -20.51 -34.57 -39.17
CA LYS A 2 -21.53 -34.33 -38.14
C LYS A 2 -20.98 -33.26 -37.19
N LYS A 3 -21.73 -32.17 -37.04
CA LYS A 3 -21.51 -31.13 -36.04
C LYS A 3 -22.20 -31.63 -34.79
N ASP A 4 -21.40 -32.13 -33.87
CA ASP A 4 -21.87 -32.55 -32.57
C ASP A 4 -22.11 -31.25 -31.80
N ASN A 5 -23.35 -30.78 -31.87
CA ASN A 5 -23.84 -29.69 -31.03
C ASN A 5 -23.78 -30.20 -29.59
N LEU A 6 -22.66 -29.99 -28.93
CA LEU A 6 -22.53 -30.04 -27.48
C LEU A 6 -23.49 -28.98 -26.93
N SER A 7 -24.74 -29.37 -26.74
CA SER A 7 -25.65 -28.73 -25.81
C SER A 7 -24.93 -28.79 -24.46
N MET A 8 -24.15 -27.75 -24.16
CA MET A 8 -23.69 -27.49 -22.81
C MET A 8 -24.95 -27.04 -22.06
N GLU A 9 -25.82 -28.00 -21.76
CA GLU A 9 -26.88 -27.80 -20.80
C GLU A 9 -26.18 -27.35 -19.52
N ASP A 10 -26.56 -26.15 -19.12
CA ASP A 10 -26.06 -25.40 -18.01
C ASP A 10 -26.42 -26.15 -16.73
N ASP A 11 -25.64 -27.18 -16.39
CA ASP A 11 -25.75 -27.99 -15.16
C ASP A 11 -25.43 -27.16 -13.90
N LEU A 12 -25.22 -25.85 -14.05
CA LEU A 12 -25.04 -24.93 -12.95
C LEU A 12 -26.38 -24.63 -12.30
N ARG A 13 -26.42 -24.78 -10.98
CA ARG A 13 -27.57 -24.34 -10.20
C ARG A 13 -27.79 -22.83 -10.40
N PRO A 14 -29.03 -22.33 -10.31
CA PRO A 14 -29.37 -20.93 -10.56
C PRO A 14 -28.62 -19.94 -9.66
N GLU A 15 -28.11 -20.36 -8.51
CA GLU A 15 -27.29 -19.53 -7.63
C GLU A 15 -25.88 -19.25 -8.17
N TYR A 16 -25.39 -20.04 -9.14
CA TYR A 16 -24.07 -19.91 -9.74
C TYR A 16 -24.13 -19.27 -11.13
N ASN A 17 -24.56 -18.01 -11.21
CA ASN A 17 -24.53 -17.24 -12.47
C ASN A 17 -23.12 -16.74 -12.80
N LEU A 18 -22.39 -17.50 -13.63
CA LEU A 18 -21.04 -17.13 -14.06
C LEU A 18 -20.99 -15.85 -14.91
N ARG A 19 -22.12 -15.35 -15.44
CA ARG A 19 -22.18 -14.09 -16.22
C ARG A 19 -22.10 -12.86 -15.32
N GLU A 20 -22.46 -12.99 -14.05
CA GLU A 20 -22.42 -11.91 -13.06
C GLU A 20 -21.08 -11.85 -12.31
N LEU A 21 -20.29 -12.93 -12.37
CA LEU A 21 -18.98 -12.98 -11.74
C LEU A 21 -17.99 -12.06 -12.46
N ARG A 22 -17.46 -11.07 -11.75
CA ARG A 22 -16.34 -10.25 -12.25
C ARG A 22 -15.12 -11.14 -12.46
N VAL A 23 -14.72 -11.33 -13.73
CA VAL A 23 -13.52 -12.08 -14.09
C VAL A 23 -12.29 -11.41 -13.47
N ARG A 24 -11.71 -12.06 -12.46
CA ARG A 24 -10.47 -11.61 -11.83
C ARG A 24 -9.32 -12.42 -12.42
N LYS A 25 -8.34 -11.76 -13.05
CA LYS A 25 -7.12 -12.43 -13.52
C LYS A 25 -6.41 -13.09 -12.34
N VAL A 26 -6.24 -14.41 -12.41
CA VAL A 26 -5.49 -15.24 -11.45
C VAL A 26 -4.26 -15.76 -12.17
N GLY A 27 -3.07 -15.59 -11.59
CA GLY A 27 -1.81 -16.00 -12.23
C GLY A 27 -0.58 -15.28 -11.67
N LYS A 28 0.60 -15.82 -11.98
CA LYS A 28 1.93 -15.39 -11.50
C LYS A 28 2.31 -13.95 -11.90
N GLN A 29 1.58 -13.36 -12.85
CA GLN A 29 1.67 -11.94 -13.23
C GLN A 29 0.65 -11.04 -12.52
N ARG A 30 0.13 -11.45 -11.35
CA ARG A 30 -0.19 -10.46 -10.32
C ARG A 30 1.13 -9.91 -9.77
N GLN A 31 1.84 -9.14 -10.59
CA GLN A 31 2.61 -8.07 -10.00
C GLN A 31 1.56 -7.09 -9.52
N SER A 32 1.10 -7.31 -8.30
CA SER A 32 0.53 -6.24 -7.53
C SER A 32 1.69 -5.26 -7.34
N ASP A 33 1.90 -4.41 -8.34
CA ASP A 33 2.53 -3.09 -8.19
C ASP A 33 1.66 -2.19 -7.29
N THR A 34 0.67 -2.76 -6.60
CA THR A 34 0.22 -2.29 -5.31
C THR A 34 1.43 -2.27 -4.39
N GLY A 35 2.13 -1.14 -4.36
CA GLY A 35 3.26 -0.90 -3.46
C GLY A 35 2.91 -1.23 -2.01
N LYS A 36 3.92 -1.17 -1.13
CA LYS A 36 3.72 -1.42 0.31
C LYS A 36 2.55 -0.59 0.83
N THR A 37 1.47 -1.26 1.22
CA THR A 37 0.31 -0.61 1.84
C THR A 37 0.59 -0.44 3.31
N ILE A 38 0.50 0.79 3.80
CA ILE A 38 0.73 1.14 5.21
C ILE A 38 -0.64 1.43 5.81
N HIS A 39 -0.97 0.74 6.90
CA HIS A 39 -2.19 1.01 7.66
C HIS A 39 -1.93 2.16 8.64
N LEU A 40 -2.82 3.15 8.66
CA LEU A 40 -2.79 4.26 9.60
C LEU A 40 -3.86 4.05 10.65
N GLU A 41 -3.56 4.44 11.89
CA GLU A 41 -4.53 4.48 12.97
C GLU A 41 -5.64 5.52 12.67
N PRO A 42 -6.87 5.33 13.20
CA PRO A 42 -8.04 6.12 12.83
C PRO A 42 -7.98 7.57 13.31
N ASP A 43 -7.16 7.88 14.30
CA ASP A 43 -6.84 9.25 14.73
C ASP A 43 -5.94 9.96 13.72
N VAL A 44 -4.88 9.29 13.26
CA VAL A 44 -3.95 9.81 12.24
C VAL A 44 -4.68 10.01 10.91
N ALA A 45 -5.51 9.05 10.49
CA ALA A 45 -6.29 9.14 9.26
C ALA A 45 -7.34 10.27 9.26
N LYS A 46 -7.78 10.74 10.44
CA LYS A 46 -8.66 11.91 10.53
C LYS A 46 -7.91 13.22 10.33
N VAL A 47 -6.63 13.25 10.71
CA VAL A 47 -5.77 14.44 10.61
C VAL A 47 -5.16 14.54 9.20
N PHE A 48 -4.81 13.40 8.60
CA PHE A 48 -4.20 13.33 7.27
C PHE A 48 -5.16 12.68 6.26
N PRO A 49 -5.80 13.48 5.38
CA PRO A 49 -6.81 12.97 4.46
C PRO A 49 -6.22 12.26 3.22
N ASP A 50 -4.95 12.47 2.91
CA ASP A 50 -4.28 11.91 1.73
C ASP A 50 -2.88 11.36 2.06
N ASP A 51 -2.32 10.57 1.14
CA ASP A 51 -0.97 10.01 1.25
C ASP A 51 0.12 11.08 1.06
N ASN A 52 -0.13 12.11 0.25
CA ASN A 52 0.80 13.21 0.03
C ASN A 52 1.11 13.98 1.32
N SER A 53 0.11 14.35 2.11
CA SER A 53 0.24 15.08 3.38
C SER A 53 0.98 14.26 4.44
N VAL A 54 0.73 12.95 4.53
CA VAL A 54 1.51 12.04 5.38
C VAL A 54 2.98 12.03 4.95
N ASN A 55 3.22 11.88 3.66
CA ASN A 55 4.58 11.82 3.12
C ASN A 55 5.34 13.14 3.34
N GLU A 56 4.68 14.28 3.18
CA GLU A 56 5.26 15.59 3.44
C GLU A 56 5.60 15.80 4.92
N ALA A 57 4.70 15.42 5.83
CA ALA A 57 4.93 15.50 7.27
C ALA A 57 6.12 14.61 7.69
N LEU A 58 6.18 13.37 7.21
CA LEU A 58 7.30 12.47 7.50
C LEU A 58 8.62 12.98 6.91
N ARG A 59 8.62 13.53 5.69
CA ARG A 59 9.80 14.17 5.10
C ARG A 59 10.25 15.40 5.87
N PHE A 60 9.31 16.20 6.37
CA PHE A 60 9.61 17.33 7.23
C PHE A 60 10.28 16.88 8.52
N LEU A 61 9.73 15.86 9.18
CA LEU A 61 10.34 15.26 10.38
C LEU A 61 11.74 14.70 10.09
N ILE A 62 11.94 14.01 8.97
CA ILE A 62 13.26 13.53 8.54
C ILE A 62 14.23 14.72 8.36
N ARG A 63 13.82 15.80 7.69
CA ARG A 63 14.66 17.00 7.51
C ARG A 63 15.02 17.64 8.85
N MET A 64 14.05 17.81 9.75
CA MET A 64 14.30 18.34 11.09
C MET A 64 15.26 17.45 11.89
N THR A 65 15.05 16.14 11.85
CA THR A 65 15.91 15.20 12.59
C THR A 65 17.31 15.09 12.00
N MET A 66 17.47 15.24 10.68
CA MET A 66 18.78 15.29 10.04
C MET A 66 19.52 16.60 10.35
N GLN A 67 18.85 17.75 10.28
CA GLN A 67 19.42 19.03 10.71
C GLN A 67 19.81 19.00 12.19
N ASN A 68 18.95 18.40 13.02
CA ASN A 68 19.26 18.19 14.42
C ASN A 68 20.34 17.14 14.63
N LYS A 69 20.54 16.15 13.75
CA LYS A 69 21.62 15.17 13.88
C LYS A 69 22.98 15.82 13.73
N ASP A 70 23.11 16.83 12.87
CA ASP A 70 24.30 17.66 12.79
C ASP A 70 24.49 18.44 14.11
N LEU A 71 23.42 19.06 14.64
CA LEU A 71 23.44 19.73 15.96
C LEU A 71 23.70 18.77 17.14
N PHE A 72 23.22 17.53 17.09
CA PHE A 72 23.38 16.49 18.11
C PHE A 72 24.72 15.77 18.00
N SER A 73 25.40 15.85 16.85
CA SER A 73 26.80 15.44 16.70
C SER A 73 27.78 16.54 17.13
N GLU A 74 27.40 17.81 16.95
CA GLU A 74 28.19 18.96 17.42
C GLU A 74 28.04 19.18 18.94
N THR A 75 26.81 19.10 19.50
CA THR A 75 26.59 19.26 20.96
C THR A 75 27.16 18.12 21.82
N VAL A 76 27.29 16.90 21.31
CA VAL A 76 27.99 15.81 22.04
C VAL A 76 29.51 15.95 22.00
N LEU A 77 30.07 16.66 21.01
CA LEU A 77 31.51 16.96 20.97
C LEU A 77 31.84 18.18 21.85
N SER A 78 31.00 19.22 21.86
CA SER A 78 31.23 20.42 22.68
C SER A 78 31.10 20.17 24.19
N LYS A 79 30.26 19.22 24.62
CA LYS A 79 30.10 18.89 26.05
C LYS A 79 31.24 18.06 26.65
N ASN A 80 32.14 17.53 25.81
CA ASN A 80 33.28 16.71 26.26
C ASN A 80 34.59 17.51 26.44
N ILE A 81 34.55 18.85 26.32
CA ILE A 81 35.74 19.72 26.44
C ILE A 81 35.70 20.56 27.73
N GLU A 82 34.59 20.58 28.49
CA GLU A 82 34.44 21.37 29.72
C GLU A 82 34.30 20.52 31.01
N SER A 83 35.08 19.43 31.15
CA SER A 83 35.26 18.75 32.44
C SER A 83 36.71 18.32 32.67
#